data_AF-A0A9W7FD84-F1
#
_entry.id   AF-A0A9W7FD84-F1
#
_cell.length_a   1.000
_cell.length_b   1.000
_cell.length_c   1.000
_cell.angle_alpha   90.00
_cell.angle_beta   90.00
_cell.angle_gamma   90.00
#
_symmetry.space_group_name_H-M   'P 1'
#
loop_
_entity.id
_entity.type
_entity.pdbx_description
1 polymer ?
#
loop_
_entity_poly.entity_id
_entity_poly.type
_entity_poly.pdbx_seq_one_letter_code
_entity_poly.pdbx_strand_id
1 'polypeptide(L)'
;MSTSGLRTILVTGANKGIGRAICSKILSEGPSDVSVLLCSRDLSRGKASAEGMDPSRVTVLELDVSSDSSVATAASTVKNMNCDLIGIVNNAGIGFGHTIEETLDVNFWGTKRVCDNFIPLLSENGRVCNIASASGPNFVAKLSPVDQGFWVGDTSWEELETRIKEVTPQTDYDNTAYGLSKACVNLYTQQLALKHPNIIINACTPGWINTDLTAGMGATNPPEKGTMAPMKLLFGEVGRGWYYGSDGLRSPLDKYRNPGDPEYMGD
;
A
#
# COMPACT_ATOMS: atom_id res chain seq x y z
N MET A 1 -2.73 2.95 -35.05
CA MET A 1 -2.35 3.84 -33.93
C MET A 1 -3.53 3.85 -32.97
N SER A 2 -3.45 3.11 -31.87
CA SER A 2 -4.50 3.10 -30.85
C SER A 2 -4.57 4.50 -30.25
N THR A 3 -5.73 5.13 -30.26
CA THR A 3 -5.99 6.36 -29.51
C THR A 3 -5.98 5.99 -28.03
N SER A 4 -4.80 5.87 -27.42
CA SER A 4 -4.67 5.37 -26.06
C SER A 4 -5.30 6.38 -25.09
N GLY A 5 -6.40 5.97 -24.44
CA GLY A 5 -6.93 6.69 -23.29
C GLY A 5 -5.86 6.84 -22.21
N LEU A 6 -6.11 7.72 -21.24
CA LEU A 6 -5.18 7.98 -20.13
C LEU A 6 -4.85 6.68 -19.39
N ARG A 7 -3.56 6.51 -19.08
CA ARG A 7 -3.09 5.42 -18.22
C ARG A 7 -3.50 5.72 -16.79
N THR A 8 -4.01 4.75 -16.07
CA THR A 8 -4.74 4.97 -14.83
C THR A 8 -4.03 4.31 -13.66
N ILE A 9 -3.91 5.02 -12.54
CA ILE A 9 -3.40 4.48 -11.26
C ILE A 9 -4.51 4.57 -10.21
N LEU A 10 -4.82 3.44 -9.58
CA LEU A 10 -5.76 3.37 -8.47
C LEU A 10 -5.07 3.63 -7.14
N VAL A 11 -5.63 4.50 -6.29
CA VAL A 11 -5.06 4.82 -4.96
C VAL A 11 -6.14 4.68 -3.89
N THR A 12 -6.00 3.67 -3.01
CA THR A 12 -6.96 3.42 -1.91
C THR A 12 -6.79 4.38 -0.74
N GLY A 13 -7.87 4.72 -0.04
CA GLY A 13 -7.82 5.60 1.14
C GLY A 13 -7.28 7.01 0.82
N ALA A 14 -7.64 7.54 -0.35
CA ALA A 14 -7.03 8.74 -0.93
C ALA A 14 -7.81 10.04 -0.64
N ASN A 15 -8.82 10.01 0.23
CA ASN A 15 -9.60 11.19 0.58
C ASN A 15 -8.89 12.16 1.55
N LYS A 16 -7.72 11.79 2.10
CA LYS A 16 -6.89 12.60 2.99
C LYS A 16 -5.47 12.03 3.11
N GLY A 17 -4.61 12.73 3.87
CA GLY A 17 -3.29 12.25 4.27
C GLY A 17 -2.40 11.88 3.08
N ILE A 18 -1.64 10.79 3.24
CA ILE A 18 -0.66 10.33 2.25
C ILE A 18 -1.33 9.94 0.93
N GLY A 19 -2.46 9.24 0.95
CA GLY A 19 -3.16 8.84 -0.28
C GLY A 19 -3.56 10.02 -1.15
N ARG A 20 -4.10 11.10 -0.55
CA ARG A 20 -4.39 12.35 -1.28
C ARG A 20 -3.13 13.00 -1.83
N ALA A 21 -2.05 13.00 -1.04
CA ALA A 21 -0.77 13.56 -1.47
C ALA A 21 -0.19 12.76 -2.65
N ILE A 22 -0.30 11.43 -2.64
CA ILE A 22 0.10 10.56 -3.76
C ILE A 22 -0.69 10.91 -5.01
N CYS A 23 -2.03 11.02 -4.94
CA CYS A 23 -2.84 11.45 -6.08
C CYS A 23 -2.38 12.80 -6.63
N SER A 24 -2.17 13.79 -5.75
CA SER A 24 -1.71 15.13 -6.14
C SER A 24 -0.35 15.07 -6.85
N LYS A 25 0.59 14.31 -6.28
CA LYS A 25 1.97 14.15 -6.78
C LYS A 25 2.01 13.44 -8.14
N ILE A 26 1.17 12.42 -8.35
CA ILE A 26 1.02 11.75 -9.65
C ILE A 26 0.55 12.76 -10.70
N LEU A 27 -0.46 13.58 -10.38
CA LEU A 27 -1.03 14.53 -11.34
C LEU A 27 -0.11 15.72 -11.65
N SER A 28 0.74 16.13 -10.69
CA SER A 28 1.63 17.29 -10.84
C SER A 28 3.01 16.94 -11.39
N GLU A 29 3.56 15.78 -11.02
CA GLU A 29 4.95 15.39 -11.31
C GLU A 29 5.08 14.04 -12.03
N GLY A 30 4.02 13.24 -12.09
CA GLY A 30 3.97 12.03 -12.90
C GLY A 30 3.85 12.34 -14.39
N PRO A 31 3.91 11.29 -15.24
CA PRO A 31 3.70 11.46 -16.68
C PRO A 31 2.35 12.12 -16.99
N SER A 32 2.34 13.03 -17.97
CA SER A 32 1.15 13.83 -18.28
C SER A 32 -0.05 13.03 -18.79
N ASP A 33 0.21 11.82 -19.30
CA ASP A 33 -0.78 10.86 -19.79
C ASP A 33 -1.30 9.91 -18.70
N VAL A 34 -1.00 10.19 -17.42
CA VAL A 34 -1.48 9.41 -16.27
C VAL A 34 -2.63 10.13 -15.56
N SER A 35 -3.70 9.39 -15.29
CA SER A 35 -4.84 9.76 -14.45
C SER A 35 -4.84 8.94 -13.15
N VAL A 36 -5.64 9.38 -12.18
CA VAL A 36 -5.80 8.71 -10.89
C VAL A 36 -7.25 8.34 -10.62
N LEU A 37 -7.47 7.11 -10.14
CA LEU A 37 -8.70 6.74 -9.44
C LEU A 37 -8.48 7.03 -7.95
N LEU A 38 -9.03 8.16 -7.49
CA LEU A 38 -9.00 8.56 -6.09
C LEU A 38 -10.07 7.77 -5.35
N CYS A 39 -9.66 6.71 -4.65
CA CYS A 39 -10.58 5.84 -3.95
C CYS A 39 -10.84 6.31 -2.51
N SER A 40 -12.11 6.28 -2.11
CA SER A 40 -12.55 6.60 -0.75
C SER A 40 -13.72 5.69 -0.38
N ARG A 41 -13.76 5.22 0.87
CA ARG A 41 -14.95 4.52 1.40
C ARG A 41 -16.16 5.45 1.54
N ASP A 42 -15.92 6.76 1.55
CA ASP A 42 -16.94 7.80 1.60
C ASP A 42 -16.83 8.65 0.34
N LEU A 43 -17.83 8.54 -0.54
CA LEU A 43 -17.83 9.21 -1.83
C LEU A 43 -17.84 10.75 -1.70
N SER A 44 -18.51 11.29 -0.69
CA SER A 44 -18.58 12.74 -0.45
C SER A 44 -17.20 13.29 -0.08
N ARG A 45 -16.50 12.62 0.84
CA ARG A 45 -15.13 12.97 1.23
C ARG A 45 -14.14 12.77 0.09
N GLY A 46 -14.34 11.76 -0.75
CA GLY A 46 -13.55 11.55 -1.96
C GLY A 46 -13.70 12.71 -2.95
N LYS A 47 -14.93 13.15 -3.22
CA LYS A 47 -15.22 14.31 -4.09
C LYS A 47 -14.61 15.60 -3.55
N ALA A 48 -14.80 15.89 -2.27
CA ALA A 48 -14.18 17.06 -1.63
C ALA A 48 -12.66 17.01 -1.71
N SER A 49 -12.06 15.83 -1.54
CA SER A 49 -10.61 15.65 -1.65
C SER A 49 -10.06 15.90 -3.06
N ALA A 50 -10.86 15.66 -4.09
CA ALA A 50 -10.51 15.88 -5.50
C ALA A 50 -10.66 17.35 -5.93
N GLU A 51 -11.27 18.21 -5.11
CA GLU A 51 -11.36 19.64 -5.41
C GLU A 51 -9.96 20.26 -5.57
N GLY A 52 -9.80 21.05 -6.65
CA GLY A 52 -8.52 21.66 -7.01
C GLY A 52 -7.56 20.75 -7.78
N MET A 53 -7.89 19.47 -7.99
CA MET A 53 -7.18 18.60 -8.94
C MET A 53 -7.71 18.79 -10.35
N ASP A 54 -6.91 18.41 -11.36
CA ASP A 54 -7.32 18.45 -12.76
C ASP A 54 -8.47 17.46 -13.04
N PRO A 55 -9.70 17.94 -13.29
CA PRO A 55 -10.88 17.09 -13.41
C PRO A 55 -10.85 16.18 -14.65
N SER A 56 -9.93 16.43 -15.61
CA SER A 56 -9.73 15.54 -16.75
C SER A 56 -8.86 14.32 -16.42
N ARG A 57 -8.16 14.35 -15.28
CA ARG A 57 -7.20 13.31 -14.86
C ARG A 57 -7.48 12.74 -13.47
N VAL A 58 -8.54 13.18 -12.77
CA VAL A 58 -9.00 12.54 -11.52
C VAL A 58 -10.42 12.00 -11.68
N THR A 59 -10.60 10.73 -11.30
CA THR A 59 -11.93 10.12 -11.14
C THR A 59 -12.05 9.62 -9.71
N VAL A 60 -13.13 10.01 -9.01
CA VAL A 60 -13.40 9.53 -7.66
C VAL A 60 -14.17 8.21 -7.73
N LEU A 61 -13.70 7.21 -7.00
CA LEU A 61 -14.32 5.88 -6.94
C LEU A 61 -14.62 5.52 -5.49
N GLU A 62 -15.85 5.08 -5.22
CA GLU A 62 -16.17 4.52 -3.90
C GLU A 62 -15.52 3.14 -3.77
N LEU A 63 -14.71 2.95 -2.72
CA LEU A 63 -14.04 1.69 -2.45
C LEU A 63 -13.68 1.63 -0.97
N ASP A 64 -14.32 0.71 -0.25
CA ASP A 64 -13.98 0.34 1.11
C ASP A 64 -13.24 -1.00 1.12
N VAL A 65 -11.98 -0.99 1.55
CA VAL A 65 -11.10 -2.16 1.49
C VAL A 65 -11.53 -3.27 2.45
N SER A 66 -12.28 -2.96 3.51
CA SER A 66 -12.81 -3.98 4.45
C SER A 66 -14.09 -4.67 3.95
N SER A 67 -14.58 -4.34 2.75
CA SER A 67 -15.83 -4.88 2.21
C SER A 67 -15.61 -5.60 0.87
N ASP A 68 -15.81 -6.91 0.85
CA ASP A 68 -15.71 -7.72 -0.37
C ASP A 68 -16.64 -7.21 -1.47
N SER A 69 -17.88 -6.84 -1.13
CA SER A 69 -18.85 -6.31 -2.08
C SER A 69 -18.42 -4.95 -2.62
N SER A 70 -17.93 -4.04 -1.77
CA SER A 70 -17.42 -2.73 -2.21
C SER A 70 -16.26 -2.89 -3.19
N VAL A 71 -15.27 -3.73 -2.87
CA VAL A 71 -14.11 -4.00 -3.72
C VAL A 71 -14.52 -4.64 -5.05
N ALA A 72 -15.42 -5.63 -5.03
CA ALA A 72 -15.90 -6.30 -6.24
C ALA A 72 -16.70 -5.35 -7.15
N THR A 73 -17.54 -4.49 -6.57
CA THR A 73 -18.27 -3.45 -7.31
C THR A 73 -17.29 -2.47 -7.95
N ALA A 74 -16.32 -1.96 -7.19
CA ALA A 74 -15.32 -1.02 -7.69
C ALA A 74 -14.48 -1.62 -8.82
N ALA A 75 -14.04 -2.89 -8.70
CA ALA A 75 -13.31 -3.59 -9.74
C ALA A 75 -14.15 -3.79 -11.01
N SER A 76 -15.43 -4.11 -10.86
CA SER A 76 -16.39 -4.19 -11.98
C SER A 76 -16.56 -2.84 -12.67
N THR A 77 -16.64 -1.75 -11.90
CA THR A 77 -16.69 -0.40 -12.45
C THR A 77 -15.43 -0.09 -13.26
N VAL A 78 -14.24 -0.33 -12.72
CA VAL A 78 -12.96 -0.07 -13.41
C VAL A 78 -12.82 -0.92 -14.67
N LYS A 79 -13.21 -2.20 -14.62
CA LYS A 79 -13.26 -3.06 -15.80
C LYS A 79 -14.14 -2.47 -16.90
N ASN A 80 -15.30 -1.92 -16.54
CA ASN A 80 -16.23 -1.31 -17.50
C ASN A 80 -15.78 0.05 -18.02
N MET A 81 -14.87 0.75 -17.32
CA MET A 81 -14.25 1.99 -17.83
C MET A 81 -13.35 1.72 -19.05
N ASN A 82 -12.90 0.48 -19.26
CA ASN A 82 -11.93 0.11 -20.30
C ASN A 82 -10.68 1.02 -20.29
N CYS A 83 -10.24 1.43 -19.10
CA CYS A 83 -9.02 2.21 -18.93
C CYS A 83 -7.78 1.30 -18.93
N ASP A 84 -6.64 1.86 -19.30
CA ASP A 84 -5.35 1.20 -19.16
C ASP A 84 -4.88 1.30 -17.69
N LEU A 85 -5.25 0.33 -16.85
CA LEU A 85 -4.85 0.32 -15.44
C LEU A 85 -3.38 -0.12 -15.32
N ILE A 86 -2.50 0.81 -15.01
CA ILE A 86 -1.05 0.58 -14.94
C ILE A 86 -0.51 0.49 -13.52
N GLY A 87 -1.31 0.87 -12.52
CA GLY A 87 -0.83 0.92 -11.14
C GLY A 87 -1.92 0.80 -10.08
N ILE A 88 -1.56 0.19 -8.95
CA ILE A 88 -2.34 0.13 -7.73
C ILE A 88 -1.47 0.63 -6.58
N VAL A 89 -2.01 1.54 -5.77
CA VAL A 89 -1.44 1.97 -4.50
C VAL A 89 -2.38 1.55 -3.38
N ASN A 90 -2.00 0.50 -2.66
CA ASN A 90 -2.70 0.08 -1.45
C ASN A 90 -2.24 0.96 -0.28
N ASN A 91 -2.87 2.14 -0.15
CA ASN A 91 -2.57 3.13 0.88
C ASN A 91 -3.56 3.08 2.06
N ALA A 92 -4.79 2.61 1.86
CA ALA A 92 -5.78 2.52 2.93
C ALA A 92 -5.24 1.75 4.14
N GLY A 93 -5.46 2.29 5.33
CA GLY A 93 -5.05 1.64 6.57
C GLY A 93 -5.52 2.40 7.80
N ILE A 94 -5.62 1.69 8.91
CA ILE A 94 -5.91 2.23 10.24
C ILE A 94 -4.70 2.07 11.16
N GLY A 95 -4.62 2.96 12.15
CA GLY A 95 -3.54 3.04 13.12
C GLY A 95 -3.90 2.39 14.46
N PHE A 96 -3.37 2.97 15.53
CA PHE A 96 -3.54 2.52 16.91
C PHE A 96 -4.98 2.68 17.42
N GLY A 97 -5.32 2.00 18.53
CA GLY A 97 -6.67 2.06 19.13
C GLY A 97 -7.70 1.11 18.51
N HIS A 98 -7.26 0.14 17.71
CA HIS A 98 -8.09 -0.87 17.05
C HIS A 98 -7.67 -2.29 17.44
N THR A 99 -8.59 -3.25 17.35
CA THR A 99 -8.27 -4.65 17.70
C THR A 99 -7.30 -5.25 16.69
N ILE A 100 -6.67 -6.38 17.04
CA ILE A 100 -5.87 -7.16 16.07
C ILE A 100 -6.72 -7.52 14.86
N GLU A 101 -7.96 -7.98 15.07
CA GLU A 101 -8.91 -8.33 14.02
C GLU A 101 -9.25 -7.15 13.10
N GLU A 102 -9.66 -6.01 13.65
CA GLU A 102 -9.98 -4.79 12.89
C GLU A 102 -8.78 -4.29 12.08
N THR A 103 -7.61 -4.28 12.72
CA THR A 103 -6.37 -3.81 12.10
C THR A 103 -5.95 -4.72 10.95
N LEU A 104 -6.02 -6.04 11.13
CA LEU A 104 -5.70 -7.01 10.08
C LEU A 104 -6.73 -6.99 8.95
N ASP A 105 -8.02 -6.84 9.27
CA ASP A 105 -9.08 -6.79 8.26
C ASP A 105 -8.89 -5.62 7.30
N VAL A 106 -8.54 -4.43 7.79
CA VAL A 106 -8.28 -3.27 6.93
C VAL A 106 -6.88 -3.34 6.31
N ASN A 107 -5.82 -3.44 7.12
CA ASN A 107 -4.45 -3.21 6.65
C ASN A 107 -3.93 -4.36 5.78
N PHE A 108 -4.29 -5.60 6.12
CA PHE A 108 -3.80 -6.80 5.43
C PHE A 108 -4.87 -7.39 4.51
N TRP A 109 -6.01 -7.83 5.05
CA TRP A 109 -7.05 -8.48 4.25
C TRP A 109 -7.65 -7.50 3.24
N GLY A 110 -7.79 -6.22 3.58
CA GLY A 110 -8.20 -5.20 2.62
C GLY A 110 -7.21 -5.01 1.47
N THR A 111 -5.91 -4.97 1.77
CA THR A 111 -4.85 -4.98 0.74
C THR A 111 -4.97 -6.23 -0.15
N LYS A 112 -5.21 -7.40 0.45
CA LYS A 112 -5.40 -8.66 -0.28
C LYS A 112 -6.63 -8.62 -1.18
N ARG A 113 -7.78 -8.18 -0.67
CA ARG A 113 -9.04 -8.05 -1.44
C ARG A 113 -8.83 -7.16 -2.66
N VAL A 114 -8.16 -6.02 -2.50
CA VAL A 114 -7.85 -5.12 -3.61
C VAL A 114 -6.93 -5.80 -4.61
N CYS A 115 -5.82 -6.40 -4.17
CA CYS A 115 -4.91 -7.11 -5.07
C CYS A 115 -5.62 -8.23 -5.85
N ASP A 116 -6.40 -9.08 -5.18
CA ASP A 116 -7.11 -10.20 -5.81
C ASP A 116 -8.08 -9.73 -6.91
N ASN A 117 -8.72 -8.57 -6.73
CA ASN A 117 -9.72 -8.04 -7.68
C ASN A 117 -9.12 -7.16 -8.78
N PHE A 118 -8.04 -6.44 -8.50
CA PHE A 118 -7.49 -5.43 -9.42
C PHE A 118 -6.21 -5.87 -10.14
N ILE A 119 -5.40 -6.80 -9.60
CA ILE A 119 -4.24 -7.34 -10.34
C ILE A 119 -4.66 -8.00 -11.66
N PRO A 120 -5.77 -8.77 -11.75
CA PRO A 120 -6.23 -9.31 -13.03
C PRO A 120 -6.61 -8.25 -14.08
N LEU A 121 -6.80 -6.99 -13.66
CA LEU A 121 -7.11 -5.86 -14.54
C LEU A 121 -5.86 -5.04 -14.91
N LEU A 122 -4.71 -5.30 -14.26
CA LEU A 122 -3.48 -4.58 -14.55
C LEU A 122 -2.93 -4.93 -15.93
N SER A 123 -2.44 -3.91 -16.62
CA SER A 123 -1.66 -4.07 -17.84
C SER A 123 -0.33 -4.78 -17.59
N GLU A 124 0.28 -5.29 -18.67
CA GLU A 124 1.63 -5.87 -18.60
C GLU A 124 2.63 -4.85 -18.01
N ASN A 125 3.53 -5.33 -17.15
CA ASN A 125 4.47 -4.48 -16.41
C ASN A 125 3.79 -3.45 -15.49
N GLY A 126 2.51 -3.66 -15.17
CA GLY A 126 1.79 -2.89 -14.16
C GLY A 126 2.51 -2.94 -12.80
N ARG A 127 2.18 -1.96 -11.95
CA ARG A 127 2.88 -1.74 -10.68
C ARG A 127 1.95 -1.82 -9.49
N VAL A 128 2.35 -2.52 -8.45
CA VAL A 128 1.65 -2.53 -7.16
C VAL A 128 2.57 -1.95 -6.10
N CYS A 129 2.11 -0.87 -5.46
CA CYS A 129 2.76 -0.23 -4.34
C CYS A 129 1.93 -0.46 -3.08
N ASN A 130 2.43 -1.27 -2.17
CA ASN A 130 1.81 -1.51 -0.87
C ASN A 130 2.39 -0.56 0.17
N ILE A 131 1.57 0.32 0.75
CA ILE A 131 1.99 1.21 1.83
C ILE A 131 2.01 0.43 3.13
N ALA A 132 3.18 -0.10 3.47
CA ALA A 132 3.45 -0.81 4.70
C ALA A 132 3.79 0.19 5.83
N SER A 133 4.83 -0.08 6.62
CA SER A 133 5.38 0.82 7.63
C SER A 133 6.71 0.30 8.16
N ALA A 134 7.55 1.19 8.69
CA ALA A 134 8.71 0.80 9.50
C ALA A 134 8.33 -0.06 10.72
N SER A 135 7.09 0.04 11.21
CA SER A 135 6.57 -0.82 12.27
C SER A 135 6.53 -2.31 11.91
N GLY A 136 6.49 -2.66 10.62
CA GLY A 136 6.55 -4.05 10.16
C GLY A 136 7.91 -4.69 10.47
N PRO A 137 9.01 -4.20 9.88
CA PRO A 137 10.33 -4.70 10.21
C PRO A 137 10.69 -4.54 11.69
N ASN A 138 10.26 -3.46 12.34
CA ASN A 138 10.50 -3.27 13.78
C ASN A 138 9.70 -4.25 14.66
N PHE A 139 8.58 -4.78 14.18
CA PHE A 139 7.88 -5.88 14.84
C PHE A 139 8.69 -7.16 14.72
N VAL A 140 9.16 -7.50 13.52
CA VAL A 140 9.99 -8.69 13.26
C VAL A 140 11.28 -8.66 14.08
N ALA A 141 11.94 -7.50 14.17
CA ALA A 141 13.17 -7.30 14.95
C ALA A 141 13.07 -7.70 16.43
N LYS A 142 11.85 -7.70 17.00
CA LYS A 142 11.58 -8.02 18.41
C LYS A 142 11.29 -9.51 18.63
N LEU A 143 11.12 -10.28 17.57
CA LEU A 143 10.83 -11.71 17.65
C LEU A 143 12.10 -12.53 17.90
N SER A 144 11.92 -13.78 18.34
CA SER A 144 13.02 -14.74 18.45
C SER A 144 13.65 -14.99 17.07
N PRO A 145 14.95 -15.37 16.97
CA PRO A 145 15.58 -15.66 15.69
C PRO A 145 14.84 -16.74 14.88
N VAL A 146 14.23 -17.72 15.55
CA VAL A 146 13.41 -18.77 14.92
C VAL A 146 12.15 -18.15 14.31
N ASP A 147 11.46 -17.28 15.04
CA ASP A 147 10.24 -16.62 14.56
C ASP A 147 10.53 -15.58 13.48
N GLN A 148 11.71 -14.93 13.48
CA GLN A 148 12.11 -14.03 12.41
C GLN A 148 12.18 -14.75 11.06
N GLY A 149 12.64 -16.00 11.03
CA GLY A 149 12.73 -16.82 9.82
C GLY A 149 11.39 -16.97 9.09
N PHE A 150 10.26 -16.95 9.80
CA PHE A 150 8.92 -16.94 9.20
C PHE A 150 8.62 -15.64 8.43
N TRP A 151 9.13 -14.50 8.88
CA TRP A 151 8.79 -13.20 8.29
C TRP A 151 9.72 -12.76 7.17
N VAL A 152 10.91 -13.36 7.08
CA VAL A 152 11.91 -13.04 6.05
C VAL A 152 12.23 -14.21 5.11
N GLY A 153 11.71 -15.40 5.41
CA GLY A 153 11.92 -16.61 4.62
C GLY A 153 10.89 -16.83 3.52
N ASP A 154 10.90 -18.04 2.96
CA ASP A 154 9.98 -18.49 1.91
C ASP A 154 8.65 -19.01 2.50
N THR A 155 8.00 -18.17 3.31
CA THR A 155 6.72 -18.52 3.92
C THR A 155 5.59 -18.40 2.92
N SER A 156 4.90 -19.51 2.71
CA SER A 156 3.78 -19.62 1.78
C SER A 156 2.55 -18.86 2.23
N TRP A 157 1.60 -18.72 1.30
CA TRP A 157 0.32 -18.09 1.55
C TRP A 157 -0.51 -18.80 2.63
N GLU A 158 -0.56 -20.12 2.59
CA GLU A 158 -1.31 -20.94 3.53
C GLU A 158 -0.74 -20.83 4.96
N GLU A 159 0.59 -20.78 5.08
CA GLU A 159 1.28 -20.59 6.35
C GLU A 159 1.01 -19.20 6.95
N LEU A 160 1.05 -18.14 6.12
CA LEU A 160 0.71 -16.79 6.58
C LEU A 160 -0.76 -16.69 7.02
N GLU A 161 -1.69 -17.21 6.25
CA GLU A 161 -3.11 -17.20 6.63
C GLU A 161 -3.36 -17.97 7.93
N THR A 162 -2.68 -19.10 8.11
CA THR A 162 -2.77 -19.90 9.34
C THR A 162 -2.25 -19.11 10.53
N ARG A 163 -1.05 -18.52 10.42
CA ARG A 163 -0.47 -17.67 11.48
C ARG A 163 -1.39 -16.51 11.84
N ILE A 164 -1.99 -15.85 10.84
CA ILE A 164 -2.92 -14.75 11.06
C ILE A 164 -4.15 -15.23 11.85
N LYS A 165 -4.75 -16.36 11.48
CA LYS A 165 -5.91 -16.93 12.19
C LYS A 165 -5.60 -17.30 13.64
N GLU A 166 -4.36 -17.71 13.94
CA GLU A 166 -3.91 -18.03 15.30
C GLU A 166 -3.74 -16.79 16.19
N VAL A 167 -3.32 -15.65 15.61
CA VAL A 167 -3.07 -14.42 16.37
C VAL A 167 -4.29 -13.50 16.46
N THR A 168 -5.23 -13.58 15.52
CA THR A 168 -6.45 -12.74 15.52
C THR A 168 -7.26 -12.78 16.82
N PRO A 169 -7.46 -13.95 17.49
CA PRO A 169 -8.26 -14.01 18.73
C PRO A 169 -7.59 -13.39 19.96
N GLN A 170 -6.33 -12.96 19.86
CA GLN A 170 -5.56 -12.45 21.00
C GLN A 170 -5.96 -11.00 21.32
N THR A 171 -6.00 -10.65 22.60
CA THR A 171 -6.56 -9.37 23.08
C THR A 171 -5.52 -8.30 23.45
N ASP A 172 -4.23 -8.52 23.20
CA ASP A 172 -3.18 -7.56 23.58
C ASP A 172 -3.07 -6.38 22.59
N TYR A 173 -3.72 -5.28 22.97
CA TYR A 173 -3.57 -3.91 22.47
C TYR A 173 -2.25 -3.31 23.00
N ASP A 174 -1.41 -2.55 22.29
CA ASP A 174 -1.76 -1.46 21.37
C ASP A 174 -0.53 -1.07 20.50
N ASN A 175 0.41 -1.99 20.29
CA ASN A 175 1.61 -1.75 19.47
C ASN A 175 2.02 -2.95 18.60
N THR A 176 1.47 -4.12 18.89
CA THR A 176 1.69 -5.38 18.16
C THR A 176 0.80 -5.45 16.93
N ALA A 177 -0.50 -5.13 17.04
CA ALA A 177 -1.48 -5.24 15.96
C ALA A 177 -1.04 -4.49 14.68
N TYR A 178 -0.67 -3.22 14.82
CA TYR A 178 -0.24 -2.41 13.68
C TYR A 178 1.06 -2.95 13.07
N GLY A 179 2.09 -3.22 13.89
CA GLY A 179 3.36 -3.78 13.43
C GLY A 179 3.19 -5.13 12.74
N LEU A 180 2.45 -6.05 13.35
CA LEU A 180 2.06 -7.35 12.78
C LEU A 180 1.36 -7.18 11.44
N SER A 181 0.34 -6.31 11.35
CA SER A 181 -0.39 -6.10 10.09
C SER A 181 0.53 -5.62 8.96
N LYS A 182 1.52 -4.78 9.29
CA LYS A 182 2.49 -4.26 8.32
C LYS A 182 3.59 -5.27 7.98
N ALA A 183 3.95 -6.16 8.91
CA ALA A 183 4.78 -7.34 8.61
C ALA A 183 4.05 -8.31 7.66
N CYS A 184 2.74 -8.53 7.86
CA CYS A 184 1.92 -9.34 6.95
C CYS A 184 1.86 -8.74 5.54
N VAL A 185 1.72 -7.40 5.42
CA VAL A 185 1.76 -6.72 4.11
C VAL A 185 3.12 -6.89 3.42
N ASN A 186 4.22 -6.86 4.17
CA ASN A 186 5.55 -7.06 3.60
C ASN A 186 5.74 -8.49 3.06
N LEU A 187 5.42 -9.51 3.85
CA LEU A 187 5.49 -10.89 3.42
C LEU A 187 4.51 -11.17 2.27
N TYR A 188 3.32 -10.56 2.29
CA TYR A 188 2.39 -10.61 1.15
C TYR A 188 3.00 -10.09 -0.14
N THR A 189 3.72 -8.98 -0.03
CA THR A 189 4.33 -8.34 -1.19
C THR A 189 5.35 -9.25 -1.84
N GLN A 190 6.17 -9.96 -1.05
CA GLN A 190 7.10 -10.97 -1.57
C GLN A 190 6.34 -12.09 -2.30
N GLN A 191 5.31 -12.65 -1.66
CA GLN A 191 4.54 -13.76 -2.19
C GLN A 191 3.77 -13.38 -3.48
N LEU A 192 3.21 -12.16 -3.54
CA LEU A 192 2.60 -11.64 -4.75
C LEU A 192 3.62 -11.46 -5.88
N ALA A 193 4.81 -10.94 -5.58
CA ALA A 193 5.84 -10.73 -6.60
C ALA A 193 6.32 -12.05 -7.21
N LEU A 194 6.38 -13.12 -6.42
CA LEU A 194 6.66 -14.48 -6.89
C LEU A 194 5.52 -15.01 -7.76
N LYS A 195 4.27 -14.84 -7.32
CA LYS A 195 3.07 -15.31 -8.04
C LYS A 195 2.83 -14.57 -9.36
N HIS A 196 3.23 -13.30 -9.46
CA HIS A 196 2.98 -12.44 -10.63
C HIS A 196 4.30 -11.96 -11.25
N PRO A 197 5.04 -12.83 -11.98
CA PRO A 197 6.36 -12.52 -12.55
C PRO A 197 6.37 -11.30 -13.50
N ASN A 198 5.22 -10.99 -14.12
CA ASN A 198 5.08 -9.91 -15.10
C ASN A 198 4.61 -8.57 -14.49
N ILE A 199 4.38 -8.53 -13.17
CA ILE A 199 3.98 -7.34 -12.43
C ILE A 199 5.10 -6.95 -11.48
N ILE A 200 5.34 -5.66 -11.34
CA ILE A 200 6.33 -5.11 -10.40
C ILE A 200 5.60 -4.79 -9.10
N ILE A 201 5.85 -5.59 -8.06
CA ILE A 201 5.12 -5.52 -6.79
C ILE A 201 6.12 -5.26 -5.68
N ASN A 202 5.94 -4.15 -4.94
CA ASN A 202 6.83 -3.75 -3.86
C ASN A 202 6.05 -3.07 -2.73
N ALA A 203 6.66 -3.03 -1.54
CA ALA A 203 6.15 -2.35 -0.38
C ALA A 203 7.07 -1.18 0.01
N CYS A 204 6.53 -0.19 0.70
CA CYS A 204 7.34 0.88 1.26
C CYS A 204 6.76 1.42 2.56
N THR A 205 7.59 2.16 3.30
CA THR A 205 7.10 3.07 4.35
C THR A 205 7.10 4.51 3.84
N PRO A 206 6.04 5.29 4.14
CA PRO A 206 6.01 6.72 3.84
C PRO A 206 6.85 7.54 4.83
N GLY A 207 7.39 6.92 5.89
CA GLY A 207 8.08 7.60 6.97
C GLY A 207 7.12 8.16 8.03
N TRP A 208 7.65 9.01 8.92
CA TRP A 208 6.88 9.60 10.02
C TRP A 208 6.20 10.90 9.57
N ILE A 209 4.97 10.77 9.06
CA ILE A 209 4.21 11.83 8.39
C ILE A 209 3.08 12.34 9.28
N ASN A 210 2.91 13.66 9.35
CA ASN A 210 1.84 14.36 10.04
C ASN A 210 0.50 14.14 9.31
N THR A 211 -0.32 13.26 9.88
CA THR A 211 -1.68 12.93 9.42
C THR A 211 -2.55 12.63 10.63
N ASP A 212 -3.85 12.45 10.41
CA ASP A 212 -4.77 12.00 11.48
C ASP A 212 -4.30 10.71 12.18
N LEU A 213 -3.61 9.81 11.46
CA LEU A 213 -3.09 8.54 12.02
C LEU A 213 -1.99 8.79 13.06
N THR A 214 -1.22 9.87 12.91
CA THR A 214 -0.10 10.24 13.78
C THR A 214 -0.40 11.47 14.64
N ALA A 215 -1.67 11.89 14.69
CA ALA A 215 -2.11 13.04 15.46
C ALA A 215 -1.74 12.87 16.94
N GLY A 216 -1.09 13.88 17.52
CA GLY A 216 -0.61 13.82 18.91
C GLY A 216 0.65 12.98 19.13
N MET A 217 1.20 12.33 18.09
CA MET A 217 2.39 11.48 18.19
C MET A 217 3.69 12.19 17.79
N GLY A 218 3.66 13.51 17.57
CA GLY A 218 4.86 14.31 17.27
C GLY A 218 5.38 14.20 15.83
N ALA A 219 4.58 13.68 14.89
CA ALA A 219 4.94 13.71 13.48
C ALA A 219 4.87 15.14 12.92
N THR A 220 5.95 15.60 12.29
CA THR A 220 6.05 16.97 11.75
C THR A 220 6.22 17.03 10.24
N ASN A 221 6.61 15.93 9.59
CA ASN A 221 6.78 15.92 8.14
C ASN A 221 5.40 16.02 7.45
N PRO A 222 5.24 16.87 6.42
CA PRO A 222 3.96 17.01 5.76
C PRO A 222 3.66 15.80 4.83
N PRO A 223 2.38 15.56 4.47
CA PRO A 223 1.97 14.45 3.60
C PRO A 223 2.78 14.28 2.31
N GLU A 224 3.22 15.39 1.71
CA GLU A 224 3.99 15.42 0.47
C GLU A 224 5.35 14.73 0.61
N LYS A 225 5.97 14.74 1.79
CA LYS A 225 7.21 13.97 2.02
C LYS A 225 6.96 12.47 1.98
N GLY A 226 5.76 12.02 2.35
CA GLY A 226 5.38 10.61 2.35
C GLY A 226 5.23 10.00 0.96
N THR A 227 5.24 10.82 -0.10
CA THR A 227 5.05 10.34 -1.47
C THR A 227 6.35 9.89 -2.14
N MET A 228 7.52 10.14 -1.54
CA MET A 228 8.82 9.87 -2.18
C MET A 228 8.98 8.40 -2.59
N ALA A 229 8.85 7.47 -1.64
CA ALA A 229 8.95 6.04 -1.94
C ALA A 229 7.83 5.57 -2.89
N PRO A 230 6.54 5.88 -2.67
CA PRO A 230 5.47 5.52 -3.61
C PRO A 230 5.72 5.99 -5.05
N MET A 231 6.18 7.23 -5.26
CA MET A 231 6.49 7.73 -6.60
C MET A 231 7.65 6.96 -7.23
N LYS A 232 8.70 6.62 -6.45
CA LYS A 232 9.77 5.74 -6.94
C LYS A 232 9.23 4.36 -7.33
N LEU A 233 8.33 3.77 -6.53
CA LEU A 233 7.76 2.45 -6.84
C LEU A 233 6.87 2.47 -8.09
N LEU A 234 6.17 3.59 -8.34
CA LEU A 234 5.29 3.76 -9.49
C LEU A 234 6.03 4.11 -10.80
N PHE A 235 7.13 4.86 -10.73
CA PHE A 235 7.74 5.42 -11.95
C PHE A 235 9.25 5.22 -12.06
N GLY A 236 9.92 4.78 -11.00
CA GLY A 236 11.37 4.56 -10.97
C GLY A 236 11.80 3.12 -11.27
N GLU A 237 13.10 2.94 -11.29
CA GLU A 237 13.75 1.63 -11.31
C GLU A 237 13.77 1.03 -9.90
N VAL A 238 13.26 -0.19 -9.80
CA VAL A 238 13.04 -0.91 -8.54
C VAL A 238 13.18 -2.40 -8.77
N GLY A 239 13.59 -3.14 -7.73
CA GLY A 239 13.48 -4.59 -7.68
C GLY A 239 12.03 -5.08 -7.57
N ARG A 240 11.86 -6.33 -7.17
CA ARG A 240 10.55 -7.00 -7.08
C ARG A 240 10.45 -7.75 -5.76
N GLY A 241 9.30 -7.63 -5.09
CA GLY A 241 9.09 -8.20 -3.76
C GLY A 241 9.85 -7.48 -2.65
N TRP A 242 10.42 -6.31 -2.92
CA TRP A 242 11.25 -5.59 -1.97
C TRP A 242 10.45 -4.62 -1.11
N TYR A 243 11.03 -4.28 0.03
CA TYR A 243 10.56 -3.23 0.93
C TYR A 243 11.50 -2.03 0.89
N TYR A 244 10.93 -0.83 0.75
CA TYR A 244 11.67 0.41 0.61
C TYR A 244 11.45 1.36 1.79
N GLY A 245 12.53 2.00 2.22
CA GLY A 245 12.51 3.08 3.20
C GLY A 245 11.87 4.35 2.65
N SER A 246 11.62 5.33 3.53
CA SER A 246 10.95 6.58 3.16
C SER A 246 11.78 7.48 2.23
N ASP A 247 13.08 7.24 2.14
CA ASP A 247 14.02 7.86 1.20
C ASP A 247 14.08 7.13 -0.17
N GLY A 248 13.29 6.06 -0.34
CA GLY A 248 13.23 5.27 -1.56
C GLY A 248 14.37 4.27 -1.72
N LEU A 249 15.21 4.00 -0.72
CA LEU A 249 16.23 2.95 -0.80
C LEU A 249 15.73 1.65 -0.16
N ARG A 250 16.14 0.49 -0.68
CA ARG A 250 15.80 -0.83 -0.14
C ARG A 250 16.12 -0.91 1.36
N SER A 251 15.23 -1.52 2.11
CA SER A 251 15.34 -1.77 3.55
C SER A 251 15.11 -3.26 3.82
N PRO A 252 15.75 -3.84 4.85
CA PRO A 252 15.48 -5.20 5.26
C PRO A 252 14.06 -5.34 5.84
N LEU A 253 13.57 -6.59 5.89
CA LEU A 253 12.25 -6.96 6.38
C LEU A 253 12.21 -7.34 7.87
N ASP A 254 13.37 -7.62 8.46
CA ASP A 254 13.56 -7.96 9.87
C ASP A 254 14.03 -6.78 10.72
N LYS A 255 14.45 -5.68 10.11
CA LYS A 255 14.85 -4.44 10.80
C LYS A 255 14.73 -3.25 9.87
N TYR A 256 14.09 -2.18 10.34
CA TYR A 256 13.99 -0.97 9.53
C TYR A 256 15.35 -0.30 9.38
N ARG A 257 15.76 -0.01 8.13
CA ARG A 257 16.90 0.86 7.83
C ARG A 257 16.51 2.31 8.07
N ASN A 258 17.33 3.09 8.78
CA ASN A 258 17.03 4.50 8.96
C ASN A 258 17.27 5.26 7.64
N PRO A 259 16.42 6.26 7.32
CA PRO A 259 16.67 7.11 6.17
C PRO A 259 18.07 7.76 6.23
N GLY A 260 18.81 7.70 5.13
CA GLY A 260 20.20 8.16 5.04
C GLY A 260 21.28 7.10 5.32
N ASP A 261 20.92 5.96 5.93
CA ASP A 261 21.84 4.81 6.00
C ASP A 261 22.01 4.16 4.60
N PRO A 262 23.14 3.48 4.31
CA PRO A 262 23.37 2.81 3.03
C PRO A 262 22.26 1.84 2.63
N GLU A 263 21.94 1.77 1.34
CA GLU A 263 20.92 0.85 0.81
C GLU A 263 21.19 -0.61 1.20
N TYR A 264 20.12 -1.33 1.56
CA TYR A 264 20.23 -2.75 1.87
C TYR A 264 20.54 -3.55 0.61
N MET A 265 21.67 -4.26 0.60
CA MET A 265 22.16 -5.04 -0.54
C MET A 265 22.00 -6.56 -0.35
N GLY A 266 21.40 -7.01 0.75
CA GLY A 266 21.26 -8.44 1.00
C GLY A 266 20.34 -9.14 0.00
N ASP A 267 20.49 -10.45 -0.11
CA ASP A 267 19.72 -11.29 -1.00
C ASP A 267 18.22 -11.24 -0.63
#